data_AF-A0A176YHC2-F1
#
_entry.id   AF-A0A176YHC2-F1
#
_cell.length_a   1.000
_cell.length_b   1.000
_cell.length_c   1.000
_cell.angle_alpha   90.00
_cell.angle_beta   90.00
_cell.angle_gamma   90.00
#
_symmetry.space_group_name_H-M   'P 1'
#
loop_
_entity.id
_entity.type
_entity.pdbx_description
1 polymer ?
#
loop_
_entity_poly.entity_id
_entity_poly.type
_entity_poly.pdbx_seq_one_letter_code
_entity_poly.pdbx_strand_id
1 'polypeptide(L)'
;MQAKYREQMNALAGVLDEILNGDAKGAARETGFVLLVFPFGDAEGNRCNFISNGADRRDVVTLMREMIARFEGQPEMQGRA
;
A
#
# COMPACT_ATOMS: atom_id res chain seq x y z
N MET A 1 12.77 3.61 -7.88
CA MET A 1 11.52 3.44 -8.66
C MET A 1 11.90 3.44 -10.13
N GLN A 2 11.49 2.44 -10.91
CA GLN A 2 11.70 2.50 -12.37
C GLN A 2 10.92 3.71 -12.91
N ALA A 3 11.54 4.55 -13.74
CA ALA A 3 10.92 5.79 -14.24
C ALA A 3 9.55 5.55 -14.89
N LYS A 4 9.38 4.38 -15.53
CA LYS A 4 8.16 3.93 -16.20
C LYS A 4 6.90 3.98 -15.32
N TYR A 5 7.02 3.71 -14.02
CA TYR A 5 5.85 3.62 -13.13
C TYR A 5 5.60 4.90 -12.32
N ARG A 6 6.53 5.86 -12.32
CA ARG A 6 6.45 7.02 -11.43
C ARG A 6 5.23 7.89 -11.72
N GLU A 7 4.98 8.21 -12.99
CA GLU A 7 3.86 9.06 -13.39
C GLU A 7 2.52 8.36 -13.14
N GLN A 8 2.42 7.08 -13.51
CA GLN A 8 1.21 6.28 -13.28
C GLN A 8 0.90 6.13 -11.78
N MET A 9 1.92 5.86 -10.96
CA MET A 9 1.74 5.71 -9.52
C MET A 9 1.37 7.03 -8.85
N ASN A 10 1.93 8.16 -9.29
CA ASN A 10 1.51 9.48 -8.81
C ASN A 10 0.06 9.79 -9.18
N ALA A 11 -0.36 9.48 -10.42
CA ALA A 11 -1.74 9.67 -10.86
C ALA A 11 -2.72 8.80 -10.04
N LEU A 12 -2.41 7.52 -9.84
CA LEU A 12 -3.20 6.62 -9.00
C LEU A 12 -3.27 7.11 -7.55
N ALA A 13 -2.15 7.55 -6.99
CA ALA A 13 -2.15 8.11 -5.63
C ALA A 13 -3.03 9.36 -5.53
N GLY A 14 -3.03 10.23 -6.56
CA GLY A 14 -3.92 11.39 -6.61
C GLY A 14 -5.40 11.02 -6.58
N VAL A 15 -5.79 10.07 -7.44
CA VAL A 15 -7.19 9.57 -7.48
C VAL A 15 -7.60 8.92 -6.17
N LEU A 16 -6.73 8.09 -5.58
CA LEU A 16 -7.01 7.47 -4.29
C LEU A 16 -7.12 8.49 -3.16
N ASP A 17 -6.26 9.52 -3.15
CA ASP A 17 -6.33 10.58 -2.13
C ASP A 17 -7.62 11.40 -2.28
N GLU A 18 -8.07 11.68 -3.50
CA GLU A 18 -9.36 12.34 -3.75
C GLU A 18 -10.55 11.48 -3.30
N ILE A 19 -10.55 10.18 -3.58
CA ILE A 19 -11.64 9.28 -3.15
C ILE A 19 -11.69 9.15 -1.62
N LEU A 20 -10.53 9.04 -0.97
CA LEU A 20 -10.45 8.74 0.46
C LEU A 20 -10.48 10.00 1.34
N ASN A 21 -9.94 11.11 0.86
CA ASN A 21 -9.78 12.35 1.62
C ASN A 21 -10.49 13.57 0.97
N GLY A 22 -11.01 13.44 -0.25
CA GLY A 22 -11.67 14.54 -0.96
C GLY A 22 -10.77 15.76 -1.16
N ASP A 23 -11.32 16.93 -0.85
CA ASP A 23 -10.60 18.20 -0.92
C ASP A 23 -9.65 18.44 0.26
N ALA A 24 -9.65 17.59 1.29
CA ALA A 24 -8.80 17.77 2.46
C ALA A 24 -7.31 17.70 2.10
N LYS A 25 -6.50 18.61 2.65
CA LYS A 25 -5.05 18.72 2.38
C LYS A 25 -4.23 18.70 3.67
N GLY A 26 -2.97 18.27 3.54
CA GLY A 26 -2.02 18.29 4.65
C GLY A 26 -2.53 17.51 5.86
N ALA A 27 -2.54 18.17 7.03
CA ALA A 27 -3.00 17.61 8.30
C ALA A 27 -4.51 17.44 8.42
N ALA A 28 -5.31 17.98 7.49
CA ALA A 28 -6.75 17.78 7.47
C ALA A 28 -7.17 16.43 6.87
N ARG A 29 -6.23 15.68 6.27
CA ARG A 29 -6.50 14.35 5.72
C ARG A 29 -6.58 13.34 6.86
N GLU A 30 -7.62 12.52 6.84
CA GLU A 30 -7.89 11.54 7.90
C GLU A 30 -7.40 10.14 7.53
N THR A 31 -7.27 9.84 6.23
CA THR A 31 -6.90 8.52 5.73
C THR A 31 -5.50 8.52 5.12
N GLY A 32 -4.60 7.73 5.72
CA GLY A 32 -3.29 7.40 5.15
C GLY A 32 -3.34 6.10 4.35
N PHE A 33 -2.62 6.02 3.23
CA PHE A 33 -2.49 4.78 2.47
C PHE A 33 -1.11 4.57 1.88
N VAL A 34 -0.82 3.31 1.56
CA VAL A 34 0.36 2.88 0.80
C VAL A 34 -0.09 1.97 -0.33
N LEU A 35 0.32 2.29 -1.55
CA LEU A 35 0.11 1.45 -2.73
C LEU A 35 1.40 0.71 -3.04
N LEU A 36 1.33 -0.63 -3.01
CA LEU A 36 2.41 -1.53 -3.40
C LEU A 36 2.17 -2.07 -4.81
N VAL A 37 3.20 -2.04 -5.66
CA VAL A 37 3.15 -2.55 -7.03
C VAL A 37 4.36 -3.44 -7.27
N PHE A 38 4.09 -4.70 -7.58
CA PHE A 38 5.09 -5.75 -7.79
C PHE A 38 4.62 -6.71 -8.90
N PRO A 39 5.53 -7.41 -9.58
CA PRO A 39 5.16 -8.37 -10.61
C PRO A 39 4.40 -9.56 -10.01
N PHE A 40 3.40 -10.07 -10.74
CA PHE A 40 2.68 -11.28 -10.34
C PHE A 40 3.58 -12.51 -10.37
N GLY A 41 3.40 -13.40 -9.39
CA GLY A 41 4.10 -14.70 -9.34
C GLY A 41 5.58 -14.62 -9.02
N ASP A 42 6.13 -13.43 -8.75
CA ASP A 42 7.56 -13.21 -8.58
C ASP A 42 7.84 -12.19 -7.45
N ALA A 43 7.48 -12.59 -6.23
CA ALA A 43 7.58 -11.77 -5.03
C ALA A 43 8.97 -11.80 -4.38
N GLU A 44 9.78 -12.84 -4.63
CA GLU A 44 11.12 -12.97 -4.06
C GLU A 44 12.18 -12.27 -4.93
N GLY A 45 13.03 -11.45 -4.31
CA GLY A 45 14.19 -10.85 -4.97
C GLY A 45 13.92 -9.67 -5.92
N ASN A 46 12.66 -9.40 -6.27
CA ASN A 46 12.28 -8.27 -7.11
C ASN A 46 12.02 -6.97 -6.34
N ARG A 47 12.26 -5.84 -7.01
CA ARG A 47 12.00 -4.50 -6.45
C ARG A 47 10.50 -4.20 -6.46
N CYS A 48 9.85 -4.32 -5.31
CA CYS A 48 8.54 -3.74 -5.06
C CYS A 48 8.61 -2.20 -5.19
N ASN A 49 7.79 -1.61 -6.08
CA ASN A 49 7.60 -0.17 -6.12
C ASN A 49 6.48 0.20 -5.16
N PHE A 50 6.64 1.28 -4.42
CA PHE A 50 5.61 1.76 -3.51
C PHE A 50 5.45 3.28 -3.59
N ILE A 51 4.25 3.76 -3.28
CA ILE A 51 3.94 5.17 -3.07
C ILE A 51 3.00 5.31 -1.87
N SER A 52 3.13 6.37 -1.09
CA SER A 52 2.18 6.76 -0.05
C SER A 52 1.65 8.17 -0.33
N ASN A 53 0.50 8.50 0.22
CA ASN A 53 -0.02 9.86 0.20
C ASN A 53 0.66 10.78 1.22
N GLY A 54 1.82 10.40 1.78
CA GLY A 54 2.48 11.15 2.85
C GLY A 54 2.09 10.70 4.26
N ALA A 55 1.49 9.51 4.40
CA ALA A 55 1.35 8.83 5.69
C ALA A 55 2.72 8.66 6.39
N ASP A 56 2.74 8.77 7.72
CA ASP A 56 3.96 8.65 8.52
C ASP A 56 4.56 7.24 8.34
N ARG A 57 5.87 7.19 8.03
CA ARG A 57 6.58 5.94 7.79
C ARG A 57 6.54 5.00 9.00
N ARG A 58 6.49 5.53 10.23
CA ARG A 58 6.44 4.74 11.46
C ARG A 58 5.12 3.99 11.55
N ASP A 59 4.02 4.66 11.24
CA ASP A 59 2.68 4.06 11.22
C ASP A 59 2.60 2.98 10.14
N VAL A 60 3.14 3.27 8.95
CA VAL A 60 3.23 2.28 7.86
C VAL A 60 4.02 1.03 8.29
N VAL A 61 5.14 1.19 8.98
CA VAL A 61 5.93 0.04 9.47
C VAL A 61 5.14 -0.77 10.49
N THR A 62 4.43 -0.12 11.43
CA THR A 62 3.57 -0.80 12.40
C THR A 62 2.46 -1.59 11.70
N LEU A 63 1.73 -0.95 10.79
CA LEU A 63 0.64 -1.59 10.04
C LEU A 63 1.13 -2.77 9.19
N MET A 64 2.31 -2.66 8.56
CA MET A 64 2.90 -3.76 7.80
C MET A 64 3.26 -4.95 8.70
N ARG A 65 3.77 -4.71 9.92
CA ARG A 65 4.02 -5.79 10.89
C ARG A 65 2.74 -6.47 11.33
N GLU A 66 1.70 -5.70 11.62
CA GLU A 66 0.38 -6.24 11.95
C GLU A 66 -0.22 -7.06 10.79
N MET A 67 -0.07 -6.57 9.56
CA MET A 67 -0.55 -7.25 8.36
C MET A 67 0.20 -8.57 8.10
N ILE A 68 1.52 -8.57 8.27
CA ILE A 68 2.34 -9.80 8.22
C ILE A 68 1.86 -10.79 9.28
N ALA A 69 1.74 -10.35 10.54
CA ALA A 69 1.26 -11.20 11.63
C ALA A 69 -0.15 -11.75 11.36
N ARG A 70 -1.03 -10.97 10.72
CA ARG A 70 -2.37 -11.42 10.30
C ARG A 70 -2.30 -12.48 9.21
N PHE A 71 -1.42 -12.33 8.22
CA PHE A 71 -1.26 -13.32 7.15
C PHE A 71 -0.60 -14.61 7.65
N GLU A 72 0.36 -14.50 8.57
CA GLU A 72 1.01 -15.67 9.18
C GLU A 72 0.13 -16.35 10.24
N GLY A 73 -0.81 -15.61 10.84
CA GLY A 73 -1.70 -16.09 11.90
C GLY A 73 -3.09 -16.56 11.45
N GLN A 74 -3.52 -16.32 10.21
CA GLN A 74 -4.69 -17.01 9.66
C GLN A 74 -4.24 -18.38 9.12
N PRO A 75 -4.59 -19.51 9.78
CA PRO A 75 -4.46 -20.79 9.10
C PRO A 75 -5.35 -20.74 7.87
N GLU A 76 -4.81 -21.11 6.71
CA GLU A 76 -5.61 -21.38 5.52
C GLU A 76 -6.68 -22.40 5.91
N MET A 77 -7.90 -21.95 6.17
CA MET A 77 -9.07 -22.83 6.17
C MET A 77 -9.28 -23.22 4.70
N GLN A 78 -8.48 -24.17 4.23
CA GLN A 78 -8.86 -25.02 3.12
C GLN A 78 -10.04 -25.85 3.60
N GLY A 79 -11.24 -25.27 3.53
CA GLY A 79 -12.47 -26.02 3.57
C GLY A 79 -12.46 -26.99 2.39
N ARG A 80 -12.18 -28.26 2.66
CA ARG A 80 -12.60 -29.37 1.79
C ARG A 80 -13.62 -30.19 2.57
N ALA A 81 -14.80 -30.22 1.95
CA ALA A 81 -16.02 -31.03 2.16
C ALA A 81 -16.03 -32.05 3.31
#